data_AF-A0A831X8K0-F1
#
_entry.id   AF-A0A831X8K0-F1
#
_cell.length_a   1.000
_cell.length_b   1.000
_cell.length_c   1.000
_cell.angle_alpha   90.00
_cell.angle_beta   90.00
_cell.angle_gamma   90.00
#
_symmetry.space_group_name_H-M   'P 1'
#
loop_
_entity.id
_entity.type
_entity.pdbx_description
1 polymer ?
#
loop_
_entity_poly.entity_id
_entity_poly.type
_entity_poly.pdbx_seq_one_letter_code
_entity_poly.pdbx_strand_id
1 'polypeptide(L)'
;MLRRKNLYEEKVTAIVIEHRLEVALPFATRIAVMIDGRMVDDGQPMEVITRWKHIVGKPQALELAARLTQAGINLKIEKPSPEHVALSIVREYRVRNLAARRKHGNSS
;
A
#
# COMPACT_ATOMS: atom_id res chain seq x y z
N MET A 1 -13.85 -25.68 -15.67
CA MET A 1 -14.21 -24.92 -14.45
C MET A 1 -13.01 -24.92 -13.51
N LEU A 2 -12.19 -23.87 -13.49
CA LEU A 2 -11.07 -23.79 -12.53
C LEU A 2 -11.65 -23.66 -11.11
N ARG A 3 -11.47 -24.68 -10.27
CA ARG A 3 -11.75 -24.57 -8.84
C ARG A 3 -10.76 -23.55 -8.26
N ARG A 4 -11.27 -22.44 -7.75
CA ARG A 4 -10.49 -21.44 -7.02
C ARG A 4 -10.08 -22.08 -5.68
N LYS A 5 -8.88 -22.66 -5.62
CA LYS A 5 -8.32 -23.26 -4.39
C LYS A 5 -7.92 -22.16 -3.40
N ASN A 6 -8.29 -22.32 -2.13
CA ASN A 6 -7.89 -21.44 -1.05
C ASN A 6 -6.52 -21.89 -0.49
N LEU A 7 -5.42 -21.32 -1.00
CA LEU A 7 -4.06 -21.77 -0.67
C LEU A 7 -3.69 -21.57 0.81
N TYR A 8 -4.35 -20.63 1.50
CA TYR A 8 -4.13 -20.37 2.93
C TYR A 8 -4.53 -21.55 3.81
N GLU A 9 -5.58 -22.30 3.44
CA GLU A 9 -6.05 -23.45 4.22
C GLU A 9 -5.18 -24.69 4.01
N GLU A 10 -4.56 -24.83 2.83
CA GLU A 10 -3.71 -25.98 2.48
C GLU A 10 -2.25 -25.85 3.00
N LYS A 11 -1.90 -24.78 3.75
CA LYS A 11 -0.53 -24.47 4.22
C LYS A 11 0.51 -24.47 3.07
N VAL A 12 0.10 -24.02 1.89
CA VAL A 12 0.95 -24.00 0.70
C VAL A 12 1.73 -22.68 0.64
N THR A 13 3.03 -22.77 0.32
CA THR A 13 3.81 -21.59 -0.06
C THR A 13 3.69 -21.37 -1.56
N ALA A 14 3.14 -20.24 -1.98
CA ALA A 14 3.04 -19.84 -3.38
C ALA A 14 4.09 -18.77 -3.70
N ILE A 15 4.83 -18.98 -4.79
CA ILE A 15 5.75 -17.99 -5.35
C ILE A 15 5.11 -17.45 -6.63
N VAL A 16 4.97 -16.13 -6.72
CA VAL A 16 4.33 -15.45 -7.84
C VAL A 16 5.33 -14.46 -8.41
N ILE A 17 5.62 -14.57 -9.72
CA ILE A 17 6.49 -13.65 -10.44
C ILE A 17 5.58 -12.74 -11.28
N GLU A 18 5.52 -11.46 -10.92
CA GLU A 18 4.62 -10.50 -11.55
C GLU A 18 5.30 -9.16 -11.78
N HIS A 19 4.96 -8.53 -12.91
CA HIS A 19 5.32 -7.14 -13.21
C HIS A 19 4.17 -6.17 -12.90
N ARG A 20 3.00 -6.69 -12.53
CA ARG A 20 1.82 -5.91 -12.12
C ARG A 20 1.58 -6.08 -10.64
N LEU A 21 2.26 -5.26 -9.85
CA LEU A 21 2.25 -5.37 -8.40
C LEU A 21 0.84 -5.19 -7.79
N GLU A 22 -0.04 -4.44 -8.44
CA GLU A 22 -1.40 -4.17 -7.95
C GLU A 22 -2.23 -5.44 -7.67
N VAL A 23 -1.99 -6.52 -8.41
CA VAL A 23 -2.70 -7.79 -8.21
C VAL A 23 -2.06 -8.63 -7.09
N ALA A 24 -0.73 -8.64 -7.00
CA ALA A 24 0.00 -9.51 -6.09
C ALA A 24 0.14 -8.92 -4.67
N LEU A 25 0.33 -7.60 -4.57
CA LEU A 25 0.62 -6.90 -3.32
C LEU A 25 -0.41 -7.08 -2.20
N PRO A 26 -1.73 -7.12 -2.46
CA PRO A 26 -2.71 -7.33 -1.40
C PRO A 26 -2.59 -8.70 -0.70
N PHE A 27 -2.00 -9.69 -1.38
CA PHE A 27 -1.85 -11.07 -0.88
C PHE A 27 -0.42 -11.40 -0.47
N ALA A 28 0.56 -10.63 -0.96
CA ALA A 28 1.97 -10.86 -0.69
C ALA A 28 2.28 -10.71 0.80
N THR A 29 2.99 -11.68 1.35
CA THR A 29 3.55 -11.64 2.71
C THR A 29 5.01 -11.22 2.72
N ARG A 30 5.72 -11.46 1.61
CA ARG A 30 7.11 -11.08 1.36
C ARG A 30 7.26 -10.70 -0.12
N ILE A 31 8.12 -9.73 -0.40
CA ILE A 31 8.56 -9.39 -1.75
C ILE A 31 10.05 -9.65 -1.84
N ALA A 32 10.50 -10.19 -2.97
CA ALA A 32 11.89 -10.22 -3.37
C ALA A 32 12.02 -9.44 -4.69
N VAL A 33 12.98 -8.53 -4.75
CA VAL A 33 13.28 -7.72 -5.95
C VAL A 33 14.50 -8.31 -6.64
N MET A 34 14.39 -8.54 -7.95
CA MET A 34 15.48 -9.07 -8.76
C MET A 34 15.83 -8.11 -9.88
N ILE A 35 17.13 -7.86 -10.08
CA ILE A 35 17.70 -7.05 -11.16
C ILE A 35 18.91 -7.81 -11.71
N ASP A 36 19.02 -7.92 -13.04
CA ASP A 36 20.13 -8.58 -13.74
C ASP A 36 20.48 -9.97 -13.18
N GLY A 37 19.44 -10.76 -12.88
CA GLY A 37 19.57 -12.12 -12.35
C GLY A 37 20.00 -12.21 -10.88
N ARG A 38 20.07 -11.09 -10.14
CA ARG A 38 20.45 -11.04 -8.73
C ARG A 38 19.31 -10.53 -7.86
N MET A 39 19.16 -11.10 -6.67
CA MET A 39 18.27 -10.55 -5.65
C MET A 39 18.93 -9.30 -5.04
N VAL A 40 18.24 -8.17 -5.12
CA VAL A 40 18.77 -6.86 -4.68
C VAL A 40 18.05 -6.31 -3.45
N ASP A 41 16.87 -6.85 -3.13
CA ASP A 41 16.13 -6.51 -1.92
C ASP A 41 15.11 -7.60 -1.59
N ASP A 42 14.73 -7.70 -0.32
CA ASP A 42 13.61 -8.51 0.13
C ASP A 42 13.02 -7.99 1.45
N GLY A 43 11.78 -8.35 1.74
CA GLY A 43 11.14 -7.99 3.00
C GLY A 43 9.63 -7.88 2.92
N GLN A 44 9.03 -7.17 3.89
CA GLN A 44 7.60 -6.95 3.90
C GLN A 44 7.18 -6.02 2.75
N PRO A 45 5.97 -6.21 2.19
CA PRO A 45 5.52 -5.44 1.03
C PRO A 45 5.65 -3.92 1.18
N MET A 46 5.18 -3.36 2.30
CA MET A 46 5.22 -1.92 2.54
C MET A 46 6.66 -1.37 2.61
N GLU A 47 7.57 -2.13 3.20
CA GLU A 47 8.97 -1.71 3.36
C GLU A 47 9.68 -1.69 2.01
N VAL A 48 9.57 -2.78 1.25
CA VAL A 48 10.21 -2.92 -0.07
C VAL A 48 9.68 -1.85 -1.04
N ILE A 49 8.36 -1.65 -1.13
CA ILE A 49 7.78 -0.64 -2.03
C ILE A 49 8.22 0.80 -1.65
N THR A 50 8.43 1.06 -0.36
CA THR A 50 8.88 2.39 0.10
C THR A 50 10.32 2.66 -0.30
N ARG A 51 11.19 1.63 -0.27
CA ARG A 51 12.58 1.73 -0.72
C ARG A 51 12.70 1.86 -2.24
N TRP A 52 11.86 1.15 -2.99
CA TRP A 52 11.93 1.09 -4.45
C TRP A 52 10.86 1.95 -5.11
N LYS A 53 11.17 3.23 -5.31
CA LYS A 53 10.23 4.20 -5.90
C LYS A 53 9.93 3.96 -7.38
N HIS A 54 10.82 3.30 -8.11
CA HIS A 54 10.76 3.13 -9.57
C HIS A 54 10.50 1.68 -10.02
N ILE A 55 9.85 0.84 -9.19
CA ILE A 55 9.46 -0.50 -9.66
C ILE A 55 8.46 -0.37 -10.80
N VAL A 56 8.69 -1.14 -11.87
CA VAL A 56 7.73 -1.29 -12.97
C VAL A 56 6.40 -1.80 -12.42
N GLY A 57 5.29 -1.17 -12.81
CA GLY A 57 3.95 -1.58 -12.38
C GLY A 57 3.62 -1.24 -10.93
N LYS A 58 4.21 -0.18 -10.36
CA LYS A 58 3.78 0.38 -9.08
C LYS A 58 2.27 0.70 -9.10
N PRO A 59 1.50 0.30 -8.07
CA PRO A 59 0.08 0.63 -8.00
C PRO A 59 -0.16 2.13 -7.99
N GLN A 60 -1.11 2.60 -8.82
CA GLN A 60 -1.43 4.03 -8.94
C GLN A 60 -1.88 4.63 -7.60
N ALA A 61 -2.58 3.86 -6.77
CA ALA A 61 -3.00 4.30 -5.44
C ALA A 61 -1.81 4.68 -4.54
N LEU A 62 -0.69 3.96 -4.62
CA LEU A 62 0.51 4.29 -3.84
C LEU A 62 1.25 5.50 -4.39
N GLU A 63 1.18 5.72 -5.69
CA GLU A 63 1.71 6.94 -6.30
C GLU A 63 0.91 8.17 -5.85
N LEU A 64 -0.43 8.08 -5.89
CA LEU A 64 -1.30 9.13 -5.36
C LEU A 64 -0.99 9.41 -3.89
N ALA A 65 -0.89 8.37 -3.06
CA ALA A 65 -0.60 8.54 -1.65
C ALA A 65 0.74 9.26 -1.41
N ALA A 66 1.79 8.91 -2.17
CA ALA A 66 3.07 9.60 -2.10
C ALA A 66 2.97 11.09 -2.48
N ARG A 67 2.19 11.43 -3.51
CA ARG A 67 1.95 12.83 -3.91
C ARG A 67 1.17 13.61 -2.84
N LEU A 68 0.17 12.99 -2.22
CA LEU A 68 -0.60 13.61 -1.13
C LEU A 68 0.30 13.86 0.11
N THR A 69 1.18 12.91 0.44
CA THR A 69 2.17 13.09 1.51
C THR A 69 3.15 14.22 1.21
N GLN A 70 3.62 14.35 -0.03
CA GLN A 70 4.44 15.50 -0.45
C GLN A 70 3.68 16.83 -0.36
N ALA A 71 2.36 16.83 -0.55
CA ALA A 71 1.49 17.99 -0.34
C ALA A 71 1.15 18.25 1.15
N GLY A 72 1.77 17.53 2.09
CA GLY A 72 1.58 17.74 3.54
C GLY A 72 0.38 17.00 4.13
N ILE A 73 -0.13 15.95 3.47
CA ILE A 73 -1.21 15.10 3.97
C ILE A 73 -0.61 13.84 4.61
N ASN A 74 -0.81 13.68 5.92
CA ASN A 74 -0.20 12.59 6.67
C ASN A 74 -1.04 11.30 6.57
N LEU A 75 -0.76 10.49 5.54
CA LEU A 75 -1.47 9.24 5.31
C LEU A 75 -0.77 8.07 6.02
N LYS A 76 -1.49 7.37 6.89
CA LYS A 76 -1.04 6.10 7.50
C LYS A 76 -1.63 4.94 6.71
N ILE A 77 -0.80 4.29 5.89
CA ILE A 77 -1.21 3.20 5.00
C ILE A 77 -0.80 1.87 5.64
N GLU A 78 -1.78 1.05 5.99
CA GLU A 78 -1.56 -0.27 6.63
C GLU A 78 -1.17 -1.34 5.60
N LYS A 79 -1.77 -1.31 4.40
CA LYS A 79 -1.50 -2.25 3.31
C LYS A 79 -1.40 -1.53 1.97
N PRO A 80 -0.59 -2.04 1.04
CA PRO A 80 -0.42 -1.45 -0.28
C PRO A 80 -1.58 -1.79 -1.24
N SER A 81 -2.82 -1.48 -0.85
CA SER A 81 -4.02 -1.68 -1.68
C SER A 81 -4.81 -0.37 -1.86
N PRO A 82 -5.54 -0.20 -2.97
CA PRO A 82 -6.38 0.98 -3.21
C PRO A 82 -7.36 1.28 -2.07
N GLU A 83 -7.96 0.24 -1.47
CA GLU A 83 -8.94 0.37 -0.40
C GLU A 83 -8.30 0.94 0.88
N HIS A 84 -7.10 0.49 1.23
CA HIS A 84 -6.39 0.99 2.42
C HIS A 84 -5.89 2.41 2.22
N VAL A 85 -5.49 2.77 0.99
CA VAL A 85 -5.16 4.16 0.64
C VAL A 85 -6.41 5.04 0.78
N ALA A 86 -7.54 4.64 0.19
CA ALA A 86 -8.79 5.40 0.29
C ALA A 86 -9.22 5.59 1.75
N LEU A 87 -9.16 4.53 2.56
CA LEU A 87 -9.47 4.59 3.99
C LEU A 87 -8.55 5.56 4.74
N SER A 88 -7.26 5.59 4.43
CA SER A 88 -6.32 6.53 5.04
C SER A 88 -6.66 8.00 4.72
N ILE A 89 -7.09 8.28 3.50
CA ILE A 89 -7.50 9.63 3.06
C ILE A 89 -8.76 10.08 3.80
N VAL A 90 -9.78 9.20 3.88
CA VAL A 90 -11.02 9.50 4.60
C VAL A 90 -10.75 9.75 6.09
N ARG A 91 -9.89 8.93 6.72
CA ARG A 91 -9.50 9.09 8.12
C ARG A 91 -8.82 10.44 8.36
N GLU A 92 -7.84 10.81 7.52
CA GLU A 92 -7.12 12.07 7.65
C GLU A 92 -8.05 13.28 7.45
N TYR A 93 -8.95 13.23 6.47
CA TYR A 93 -9.92 14.30 6.25
C TYR A 93 -10.86 14.50 7.46
N ARG A 94 -11.32 13.40 8.08
CA ARG A 94 -12.17 13.45 9.27
C ARG A 94 -11.44 14.09 10.46
N VAL A 95 -10.16 13.75 10.67
CA VAL A 95 -9.33 14.33 11.73
C VAL A 95 -9.18 15.85 11.55
N ARG A 96 -8.84 16.30 10.33
CA ARG A 96 -8.70 17.73 10.03
C ARG A 96 -9.99 18.52 10.23
N ASN A 97 -11.12 17.98 9.80
CA ASN A 97 -12.42 18.63 9.99
C ASN A 97 -12.83 18.73 11.45
N LEU A 98 -12.55 17.70 12.26
CA LEU A 98 -12.80 17.76 13.71
C LEU A 98 -11.93 18.83 14.38
N ALA A 99 -10.66 18.96 13.98
CA ALA A 99 -9.77 20.00 14.48
C ALA A 99 -10.23 21.42 14.07
N ALA A 100 -10.70 21.60 12.83
CA ALA A 100 -11.22 22.87 12.34
C ALA A 100 -12.48 23.35 13.10
N ARG A 101 -13.39 22.42 13.43
CA ARG A 101 -14.60 22.71 14.21
C ARG A 101 -14.31 23.15 15.64
N ARG A 102 -13.30 22.55 16.30
CA ARG A 102 -12.90 22.94 17.66
C ARG A 102 -12.36 24.37 17.76
N LYS A 103 -11.66 24.84 16.73
CA LYS A 103 -11.12 26.22 16.70
C LYS A 103 -12.21 27.29 16.61
N HIS A 104 -13.37 27.01 16.01
CA HIS A 104 -14.47 27.96 15.89
C HIS A 104 -15.37 28.04 17.13
N GLY A 105 -15.38 27.03 18.01
CA GLY A 105 -16.25 26.98 19.19
C GLY A 105 -15.74 27.71 20.45
N ASN A 106 -14.50 28.21 20.45
CA ASN A 106 -13.86 28.84 21.63
C ASN A 106 -13.67 30.36 21.49
N SER A 107 -14.44 31.02 20.60
CA SER A 107 -14.29 32.46 20.31
C SER A 107 -15.50 33.28 20.80
N SER A 108 -16.19 32.85 21.86
CA SER A 108 -17.36 33.55 22.42
C SER A 108 -17.17 33.80 23.91
#